data_AF-A0A5J4P301-F1
#
_entry.id   AF-A0A5J4P301-F1
#
_cell.length_a   1.000
_cell.length_b   1.000
_cell.length_c   1.000
_cell.angle_alpha   90.00
_cell.angle_beta   90.00
_cell.angle_gamma   90.00
#
_symmetry.space_group_name_H-M   'P 1'
#
loop_
_entity.id
_entity.type
_entity.pdbx_description
1 polymer ?
#
loop_
_entity_poly.entity_id
_entity_poly.type
_entity_poly.pdbx_seq_one_letter_code
_entity_poly.pdbx_strand_id
1 'polypeptide(L)'
;MDVIVYINGVSGIHQTSADPSLPDIPLPEEQCGPVRCHQHARCIDKQQGLCQCLPGFRGDGQVRCEDDPCARCLQNEVCVNDVCRPTGVNLCEGIRCGKQAFCRDGACVCNAGYTGDPMVECIEEQVKAENAISLYTQICSWLQERELPMPTYMPTSFG
;
A
#
# COMPACT_ATOMS: atom_id res chain seq x y z
N MET A 1 18.38 -10.99 24.12
CA MET A 1 19.55 -11.36 23.30
C MET A 1 19.37 -10.60 22.01
N ASP A 2 19.78 -9.35 22.04
CA ASP A 2 19.35 -8.33 21.09
C ASP A 2 20.37 -8.22 19.97
N VAL A 3 19.91 -8.35 18.73
CA VAL A 3 20.74 -8.19 17.53
C VAL A 3 20.83 -6.69 17.25
N ILE A 4 22.02 -6.12 17.41
CA ILE A 4 22.29 -4.72 17.08
C ILE A 4 22.67 -4.63 15.60
N VAL A 5 21.85 -3.98 14.79
CA VAL A 5 22.19 -3.60 13.41
C VAL A 5 22.53 -2.11 13.39
N TYR A 6 23.74 -1.77 12.96
CA TYR A 6 24.18 -0.39 12.81
C TYR A 6 23.96 0.07 11.37
N ILE A 7 22.96 0.93 11.16
CA ILE A 7 22.85 1.72 9.94
C ILE A 7 22.78 3.20 10.31
N ASN A 8 23.79 3.95 9.88
CA ASN A 8 23.86 5.42 9.86
C ASN A 8 23.61 6.17 11.19
N GLY A 9 24.25 5.72 12.27
CA GLY A 9 24.54 6.61 13.42
C GLY A 9 23.34 7.12 14.23
N VAL A 10 22.14 6.59 14.03
CA VAL A 10 20.97 6.85 14.90
C VAL A 10 20.63 5.56 15.61
N SER A 11 20.73 5.55 16.94
CA SER A 11 20.33 4.41 17.75
C SER A 11 18.81 4.33 17.78
N GLY A 12 18.23 3.63 16.80
CA GLY A 12 16.79 3.40 16.70
C GLY A 12 16.41 2.06 17.31
N ILE A 13 15.73 2.09 18.44
CA ILE A 13 14.96 0.96 18.96
C ILE A 13 13.54 1.09 18.39
N HIS A 14 13.06 0.08 17.66
CA HIS A 14 11.61 -0.06 17.48
C HIS A 14 11.04 -0.51 18.83
N GLN A 15 10.75 0.46 19.70
CA GLN A 15 10.11 0.21 20.98
C GLN A 15 8.61 0.08 20.79
N THR A 16 8.13 -1.15 20.68
CA THR A 16 6.80 -1.52 21.18
C THR A 16 6.87 -1.57 22.71
N SER A 17 6.85 -0.42 23.36
CA SER A 17 6.67 -0.35 24.82
C SER A 17 6.12 1.03 25.18
N ALA A 18 4.82 1.07 25.47
CA ALA A 18 4.20 2.20 26.15
C ALA A 18 4.81 2.31 27.55
N ASP A 19 5.70 3.28 27.74
CA ASP A 19 6.24 3.65 29.04
C ASP A 19 5.17 4.47 29.80
N PRO A 20 4.61 3.96 30.93
CA PRO A 20 3.52 4.60 31.66
C PRO A 20 3.93 5.84 32.46
N SER A 21 5.17 6.34 32.28
CA SER A 21 5.72 7.47 33.03
C SER A 21 5.85 8.77 32.25
N LEU A 22 5.56 8.79 30.94
CA LEU A 22 5.40 10.06 30.22
C LEU A 22 4.00 10.65 30.50
N PRO A 23 3.88 11.99 30.68
CA PRO A 23 2.57 12.62 30.51
C PRO A 23 2.08 12.26 29.10
N ASP A 24 0.79 11.97 28.94
CA ASP A 24 0.16 11.77 27.63
C ASP A 24 0.33 13.05 26.82
N ILE A 25 1.48 13.23 26.18
CA ILE A 25 1.65 14.19 25.10
C ILE A 25 0.82 13.56 24.00
N PRO A 26 -0.34 14.15 23.63
CA PRO A 26 -1.09 13.63 22.50
C PRO A 26 -0.12 13.54 21.33
N LEU A 27 0.08 12.32 20.81
CA LEU A 27 0.71 12.09 19.51
C LEU A 27 0.17 13.19 18.59
N PRO A 28 1.01 13.97 17.90
CA PRO A 28 0.54 15.07 17.07
C PRO A 28 -0.56 14.52 16.16
N GLU A 29 -1.82 14.85 16.48
CA GLU A 29 -2.98 14.35 15.75
C GLU A 29 -2.70 14.66 14.28
N GLU A 30 -2.65 13.62 13.45
CA GLU A 30 -2.08 13.72 12.12
C GLU A 30 -2.95 14.67 11.27
N GLN A 31 -2.57 15.94 11.27
CA GLN A 31 -3.37 17.00 10.67
C GLN A 31 -3.39 16.80 9.16
N CYS A 32 -4.58 16.62 8.59
CA CYS A 32 -4.78 16.41 7.16
C CYS A 32 -4.98 17.78 6.50
N GLY A 33 -3.91 18.57 6.42
CA GLY A 33 -3.99 19.95 5.96
C GLY A 33 -4.83 20.83 6.91
N PRO A 34 -5.91 21.48 6.43
CA PRO A 34 -6.76 22.32 7.28
C PRO A 34 -7.73 21.51 8.16
N VAL A 35 -7.92 20.21 7.92
CA VAL A 35 -8.91 19.39 8.64
C VAL A 35 -8.26 18.35 9.55
N ARG A 36 -9.03 17.91 10.55
CA ARG A 36 -8.75 16.72 11.34
C ARG A 36 -9.71 15.62 10.92
N CYS A 37 -9.16 14.44 10.62
CA CYS A 37 -9.97 13.27 10.26
C CYS A 37 -10.62 12.67 11.51
N HIS A 38 -11.72 11.95 11.32
CA HIS A 38 -12.36 11.18 12.37
C HIS A 38 -11.40 10.11 12.94
N GLN A 39 -11.59 9.67 14.19
CA GLN A 39 -10.73 8.66 14.84
C GLN A 39 -10.63 7.31 14.10
N HIS A 40 -11.66 6.96 13.33
CA HIS A 40 -11.70 5.78 12.46
C HIS A 40 -11.50 6.13 10.99
N ALA A 41 -10.74 7.19 10.70
CA ALA A 41 -10.39 7.62 9.37
C ALA A 41 -8.90 7.90 9.27
N ARG A 42 -8.39 7.88 8.03
CA ARG A 42 -7.03 8.27 7.69
C ARG A 42 -7.03 9.37 6.65
N CYS A 43 -6.01 10.20 6.66
CA CYS A 43 -5.78 11.20 5.63
C CYS A 43 -5.30 10.52 4.34
N ILE A 44 -5.99 10.76 3.22
CA ILE A 44 -5.57 10.27 1.89
C ILE A 44 -5.01 11.38 1.00
N ASP A 45 -5.34 12.64 1.28
CA ASP A 45 -4.75 13.80 0.62
C ASP A 45 -4.61 14.98 1.60
N LYS A 46 -3.37 15.32 1.98
CA LYS A 46 -3.05 16.42 2.91
C LYS A 46 -3.28 17.81 2.29
N GLN A 47 -3.18 17.95 0.97
CA GLN A 47 -3.37 19.24 0.29
C GLN A 47 -4.86 19.59 0.22
N GLN A 48 -5.69 18.58 -0.05
CA GLN A 48 -7.14 18.74 -0.15
C GLN A 48 -7.87 18.56 1.18
N GLY A 49 -7.19 18.03 2.21
CA GLY A 49 -7.82 17.67 3.47
C GLY A 49 -8.83 16.53 3.32
N LEU A 50 -8.51 15.55 2.48
CA LEU A 50 -9.41 14.44 2.20
C LEU A 50 -9.16 13.30 3.17
N CYS A 51 -10.20 12.95 3.94
CA CYS A 51 -10.19 11.86 4.88
C CYS A 51 -11.01 10.69 4.35
N GLN A 52 -10.54 9.46 4.62
CA GLN A 52 -11.24 8.23 4.24
C GLN A 52 -11.41 7.37 5.49
N CYS A 53 -12.63 6.86 5.72
CA CYS A 53 -12.87 5.88 6.77
C CYS A 53 -11.98 4.65 6.60
N LEU A 54 -11.51 4.10 7.71
CA LEU A 54 -10.74 2.86 7.73
C LEU A 54 -11.59 1.69 7.23
N PRO A 55 -10.98 0.59 6.74
CA PRO A 55 -11.71 -0.61 6.36
C PRO A 55 -12.62 -1.08 7.49
N GLY A 56 -13.87 -1.42 7.15
CA GLY A 56 -14.89 -1.78 8.13
C GLY A 56 -15.72 -0.61 8.64
N PHE A 57 -15.40 0.62 8.26
CA PHE A 57 -16.16 1.82 8.61
C PHE A 57 -16.68 2.55 7.39
N ARG A 58 -17.81 3.25 7.55
CA ARG A 58 -18.39 4.11 6.51
C ARG A 58 -18.85 5.44 7.07
N GLY A 59 -18.86 6.45 6.21
CA GLY A 59 -19.24 7.81 6.56
C GLY A 59 -18.46 8.84 5.73
N ASP A 60 -18.30 10.04 6.28
CA ASP A 60 -17.68 11.17 5.59
C ASP A 60 -16.17 11.31 5.84
N GLY A 61 -15.59 10.50 6.74
CA GLY A 61 -14.16 10.53 7.03
C GLY A 61 -13.70 11.65 7.96
N GLN A 62 -14.49 12.72 8.12
CA GLN A 62 -14.11 13.89 8.93
C GLN A 62 -14.87 13.96 10.24
N VAL A 63 -16.20 13.88 10.18
CA VAL A 63 -17.10 13.98 11.33
C VAL A 63 -17.62 12.60 11.73
N ARG A 64 -17.81 11.71 10.77
CA ARG A 64 -18.49 10.43 10.98
C ARG A 64 -17.78 9.30 10.26
N CYS A 65 -17.34 8.30 11.02
CA CYS A 65 -17.05 6.96 10.54
C CYS A 65 -17.58 5.95 11.55
N GLU A 66 -18.67 5.30 11.20
CA GLU A 66 -19.35 4.28 12.00
C GLU A 66 -19.08 2.90 11.40
N ASP A 67 -19.25 1.86 12.22
CA ASP A 67 -19.14 0.48 11.76
C ASP A 67 -20.02 0.28 10.51
N ASP A 68 -19.41 -0.25 9.46
CA ASP A 68 -20.12 -0.61 8.25
C ASP A 68 -20.73 -2.01 8.43
N PRO A 69 -22.06 -2.12 8.60
CA PRO A 69 -22.72 -3.42 8.72
C PRO A 69 -22.57 -4.28 7.47
N CYS A 70 -22.16 -3.69 6.33
CA CYS A 70 -21.87 -4.41 5.09
C CYS A 70 -20.46 -5.03 5.07
N ALA A 71 -19.52 -4.54 5.88
CA ALA A 71 -18.16 -5.07 5.90
C ALA A 71 -18.04 -6.49 6.46
N ARG A 72 -19.09 -6.96 7.15
CA ARG A 72 -19.23 -8.31 7.69
C ARG A 72 -20.00 -9.28 6.78
N CYS A 73 -20.44 -8.85 5.60
CA CYS A 73 -21.15 -9.74 4.69
C CYS A 73 -20.23 -10.88 4.27
N LEU A 74 -20.76 -12.10 4.36
CA LEU A 74 -20.06 -13.33 4.01
C LEU A 74 -20.04 -13.52 2.49
N GLN A 75 -19.25 -14.50 2.06
CA GLN A 75 -19.17 -14.93 0.68
C GLN A 75 -20.57 -15.18 0.09
N ASN A 76 -20.85 -14.59 -1.07
CA ASN A 76 -22.14 -14.68 -1.79
C ASN A 76 -23.32 -13.93 -1.16
N GLU A 77 -23.06 -13.00 -0.24
CA GLU A 77 -24.05 -12.07 0.27
C GLU A 77 -23.92 -10.70 -0.40
N VAL A 78 -25.06 -10.02 -0.55
CA VAL A 78 -25.13 -8.63 -1.00
C VAL A 78 -25.66 -7.76 0.13
N CYS A 79 -25.05 -6.60 0.32
CA CYS A 79 -25.57 -5.65 1.29
C CYS A 79 -26.71 -4.85 0.69
N VAL A 80 -27.91 -4.99 1.27
CA VAL A 80 -29.10 -4.24 0.88
C VAL A 80 -29.69 -3.59 2.11
N ASN A 81 -29.71 -2.26 2.14
CA ASN A 81 -30.21 -1.48 3.29
C ASN A 81 -29.58 -1.94 4.62
N ASP A 82 -28.25 -2.03 4.66
CA ASP A 82 -27.46 -2.39 5.86
C ASP A 82 -27.63 -3.82 6.36
N VAL A 83 -28.30 -4.65 5.57
CA VAL A 83 -28.52 -6.06 5.86
C VAL A 83 -27.84 -6.90 4.80
N CYS A 84 -26.96 -7.80 5.23
CA CYS A 84 -26.39 -8.82 4.38
C CYS A 84 -27.49 -9.82 4.01
N ARG A 85 -27.75 -9.95 2.71
CA ARG A 85 -28.74 -10.89 2.18
C ARG A 85 -28.03 -11.90 1.30
N PRO A 86 -28.27 -13.21 1.49
CA PRO A 86 -27.77 -14.20 0.56
C PRO A 86 -28.37 -13.90 -0.81
N THR A 87 -27.53 -13.91 -1.84
CA THR A 87 -28.00 -13.72 -3.22
C THR A 87 -28.86 -14.88 -3.70
N GLY A 88 -28.81 -16.03 -3.02
CA GLY A 88 -29.50 -17.26 -3.41
C GLY A 88 -28.88 -17.94 -4.64
N VAL A 89 -27.79 -17.38 -5.16
CA VAL A 89 -27.03 -17.90 -6.30
C VAL A 89 -25.56 -17.98 -5.90
N ASN A 90 -24.84 -18.96 -6.45
CA ASN A 90 -23.39 -18.97 -6.32
C ASN A 90 -22.85 -17.96 -7.35
N LEU A 91 -22.37 -16.79 -6.91
CA LEU A 91 -21.84 -15.77 -7.84
C LEU A 91 -20.62 -16.27 -8.63
N CYS A 92 -19.96 -17.32 -8.15
CA CYS A 92 -18.83 -17.95 -8.83
C CYS A 92 -19.26 -19.08 -9.79
N GLU A 93 -20.55 -19.35 -9.93
CA GLU A 93 -21.05 -20.32 -10.89
C GLU A 93 -20.76 -19.83 -12.32
N GLY A 94 -20.06 -20.67 -13.10
CA GLY A 94 -19.68 -20.35 -14.47
C GLY A 94 -18.46 -19.43 -14.62
N ILE A 95 -17.94 -18.85 -13.53
CA ILE A 95 -16.74 -18.01 -13.57
C ILE A 95 -15.49 -18.90 -13.61
N ARG A 96 -14.60 -18.64 -14.56
CA ARG A 96 -13.29 -19.28 -14.70
C ARG A 96 -12.20 -18.22 -14.51
N CYS A 97 -11.46 -18.31 -13.41
CA CYS A 97 -10.34 -17.43 -13.13
C CYS A 97 -9.06 -17.88 -13.83
N GLY A 98 -8.15 -16.93 -14.03
CA GLY A 98 -6.79 -17.18 -14.52
C GLY A 98 -5.96 -18.01 -13.55
N LYS A 99 -4.72 -18.34 -13.94
CA LYS A 99 -3.82 -19.08 -13.04
C LYS A 99 -3.51 -18.27 -11.78
N GLN A 100 -3.39 -18.95 -10.65
CA GLN A 100 -3.09 -18.35 -9.35
C GLN A 100 -4.12 -17.30 -8.91
N ALA A 101 -5.36 -17.46 -9.36
CA ALA A 101 -6.51 -16.68 -8.93
C ALA A 101 -7.66 -17.61 -8.53
N PHE A 102 -8.55 -17.12 -7.68
CA PHE A 102 -9.78 -17.79 -7.26
C PHE A 102 -10.96 -16.84 -7.36
N CYS A 103 -12.16 -17.38 -7.52
CA CYS A 103 -13.37 -16.56 -7.54
C CYS A 103 -13.82 -16.23 -6.12
N ARG A 104 -14.11 -14.95 -5.88
CA ARG A 104 -14.64 -14.39 -4.64
C ARG A 104 -15.69 -13.34 -5.00
N ASP A 105 -16.91 -13.55 -4.53
CA ASP A 105 -18.08 -12.66 -4.70
C ASP A 105 -18.39 -12.31 -6.15
N GLY A 106 -18.19 -13.26 -7.06
CA GLY A 106 -18.44 -13.06 -8.50
C GLY A 106 -17.31 -12.36 -9.25
N ALA A 107 -16.16 -12.12 -8.61
CA ALA A 107 -14.97 -11.57 -9.24
C ALA A 107 -13.76 -12.48 -9.00
N CYS A 108 -12.84 -12.56 -9.94
CA CYS A 108 -11.58 -13.26 -9.70
C CYS A 108 -10.60 -12.36 -8.95
N VAL A 109 -9.91 -12.97 -7.98
CA VAL A 109 -8.93 -12.32 -7.12
C VAL A 109 -7.67 -13.17 -7.12
N CYS A 110 -6.49 -12.54 -7.20
CA CYS A 110 -5.23 -13.26 -7.09
C CYS A 110 -5.08 -13.92 -5.71
N ASN A 111 -4.43 -15.08 -5.68
CA ASN A 111 -4.02 -15.74 -4.45
C ASN A 111 -3.07 -14.84 -3.64
N ALA A 112 -2.99 -15.06 -2.32
CA ALA A 112 -2.05 -14.33 -1.48
C ALA A 112 -0.61 -14.52 -1.99
N GLY A 113 0.14 -13.42 -2.11
CA GLY A 113 1.49 -13.41 -2.67
C GLY A 113 1.57 -13.31 -4.20
N TYR A 114 0.42 -13.23 -4.89
CA TYR A 114 0.35 -13.06 -6.34
C TYR A 114 -0.31 -11.73 -6.73
N THR A 115 0.09 -11.18 -7.88
CA THR A 115 -0.42 -9.91 -8.44
C THR A 115 -0.55 -10.01 -9.96
N GLY A 116 -1.32 -9.15 -10.60
CA GLY A 116 -1.55 -9.17 -12.05
C GLY A 116 -3.03 -9.11 -12.43
N ASP A 117 -3.36 -9.66 -13.59
CA ASP A 117 -4.74 -9.74 -14.06
C ASP A 117 -5.35 -11.10 -13.65
N PRO A 118 -6.31 -11.11 -12.70
CA PRO A 118 -6.91 -12.36 -12.20
C PRO A 118 -7.82 -13.07 -13.21
N MET A 119 -8.18 -12.44 -14.33
CA MET A 119 -8.87 -13.12 -15.45
C MET A 119 -7.92 -13.93 -16.32
N VAL A 120 -6.64 -13.54 -16.37
CA VAL A 120 -5.65 -14.11 -17.28
C VAL A 120 -4.64 -14.96 -16.52
N GLU A 121 -3.82 -14.33 -15.69
CA GLU A 121 -2.74 -14.95 -14.93
C GLU A 121 -2.24 -13.98 -13.85
N CYS A 122 -2.17 -14.46 -12.60
CA CYS A 122 -1.46 -13.78 -11.53
C CYS A 122 -0.04 -14.36 -11.40
N ILE A 123 0.93 -13.49 -11.17
CA ILE A 123 2.35 -13.80 -10.99
C ILE A 123 2.78 -13.53 -9.56
N GLU A 124 3.73 -14.30 -9.05
CA GLU A 124 4.25 -14.12 -7.70
C GLU A 124 4.91 -12.75 -7.55
N GLU A 125 4.58 -12.03 -6.49
CA GLU A 125 5.04 -10.66 -6.26
C GLU A 125 6.56 -10.59 -6.06
N GLN A 126 7.15 -11.61 -5.43
CA GLN A 126 8.60 -11.76 -5.26
C GLN A 126 9.33 -11.80 -6.61
N VAL A 127 8.79 -12.56 -7.57
CA VAL A 127 9.37 -12.70 -8.91
C VAL A 127 9.29 -11.40 -9.71
N LYS A 128 8.27 -10.55 -9.47
CA LYS A 128 8.18 -9.23 -10.11
C LYS A 128 9.25 -8.27 -9.56
N ALA A 129 9.51 -8.30 -8.26
CA ALA A 129 10.54 -7.47 -7.63
C ALA A 129 11.95 -7.88 -8.10
N GLU A 130 12.26 -9.17 -8.11
CA GLU A 130 13.56 -9.70 -8.55
C GLU A 130 13.82 -9.42 -10.05
N ASN A 131 12.81 -9.61 -10.90
CA ASN A 131 12.93 -9.31 -12.33
C ASN A 131 13.08 -7.80 -12.59
N ALA A 132 12.39 -6.95 -11.83
CA ALA A 132 12.57 -5.50 -11.91
C ALA A 132 13.98 -5.07 -11.47
N ILE A 133 14.54 -5.68 -10.42
CA ILE A 133 15.92 -5.44 -9.97
C ILE A 133 16.94 -5.90 -11.02
N SER A 134 16.71 -7.04 -11.68
CA SER A 134 17.55 -7.57 -12.76
C SER A 134 17.54 -6.67 -14.01
N LEU A 135 16.37 -6.19 -14.42
CA LEU A 135 16.24 -5.21 -15.51
C LEU A 135 16.91 -3.87 -15.16
N TYR A 136 16.77 -3.42 -13.90
CA TYR A 136 17.40 -2.17 -13.46
C TYR A 136 18.93 -2.27 -13.43
N THR A 137 19.51 -3.38 -12.97
CA THR A 137 20.97 -3.58 -12.99
C THR A 137 21.50 -3.71 -14.41
N GLN A 138 20.78 -4.38 -15.32
CA GLN A 138 21.12 -4.41 -16.74
C GLN A 138 21.06 -3.01 -17.37
N ILE A 139 20.05 -2.19 -17.09
CA ILE A 139 19.98 -0.83 -17.63
C ILE A 139 21.11 0.05 -17.07
N CYS A 140 21.44 -0.07 -15.78
CA CYS A 140 22.51 0.70 -15.15
C CYS A 140 23.90 0.35 -15.72
N SER A 141 24.18 -0.92 -16.00
CA SER A 141 25.47 -1.33 -16.59
C SER A 141 25.67 -0.78 -18.00
N TRP A 142 24.60 -0.63 -18.79
CA TRP A 142 24.66 -0.01 -20.13
C TRP A 142 24.84 1.52 -20.10
N LEU A 143 24.38 2.20 -19.04
CA LEU A 143 24.53 3.66 -18.91
C LEU A 143 25.91 4.09 -18.42
N GLN A 144 26.67 3.18 -17.81
CA GLN A 144 28.00 3.48 -17.26
C GLN A 144 29.13 3.43 -18.30
N GLU A 145 28.87 2.90 -19.50
CA GLU A 145 29.85 2.84 -20.61
C GLU A 145 29.74 4.02 -21.59
N ARG A 146 28.85 4.99 -21.33
CA ARG A 146 28.70 6.21 -22.15
C ARG A 146 29.26 7.47 -21.47
N GLU A 147 30.37 7.34 -20.74
CA GLU A 147 31.26 8.47 -20.48
C GLU A 147 31.86 8.92 -21.83
N LEU A 148 31.14 9.80 -22.53
CA LEU A 148 31.73 10.61 -23.59
C LEU A 148 32.94 11.33 -22.96
N PRO A 149 34.14 11.22 -23.56
CA PRO A 149 35.31 11.91 -23.03
C PRO A 149 35.02 13.40 -23.01
N MET A 150 35.03 13.97 -21.81
CA MET A 150 34.95 15.41 -21.59
C MET A 150 36.05 16.08 -22.43
N PRO A 151 35.73 17.06 -23.29
CA PRO A 151 36.76 17.72 -24.08
C PRO A 151 37.67 18.49 -23.13
N THR A 152 38.94 18.10 -23.10
CA THR A 152 40.03 18.80 -22.42
C THR A 152 40.27 20.14 -23.13
N TYR A 153 39.54 21.17 -22.72
CA TYR A 153 39.80 22.53 -23.19
C TYR A 153 40.97 23.10 -22.38
N MET A 154 42.16 23.07 -22.96
CA MET A 154 43.31 23.86 -22.49
C MET A 154 43.13 25.32 -22.95
N PRO A 155 43.21 26.34 -22.08
CA PRO A 155 43.54 27.67 -22.53
C PRO A 155 45.06 27.84 -22.57
N THR A 156 45.53 28.14 -23.78
CA THR A 156 46.87 28.57 -24.14
C THR A 156 47.34 29.76 -23.31
N SER A 157 48.58 29.65 -22.82
CA SER A 157 49.39 30.77 -22.36
C SER A 157 49.55 31.84 -23.44
N PHE A 158 49.00 33.02 -23.20
CA PHE A 158 49.53 34.31 -23.63
C PHE A 158 49.91 35.01 -22.32
N GLY A 159 51.10 35.56 -22.08
CA GLY A 159 52.07 36.22 -22.95
C GLY A 159 52.55 37.39 -22.11
#